data_AF-A0A4U5JVG2-F1
#
_entry.id   AF-A0A4U5JVG2-F1
#
_cell.length_a   1.000
_cell.length_b   1.000
_cell.length_c   1.000
_cell.angle_alpha   90.00
_cell.angle_beta   90.00
_cell.angle_gamma   90.00
#
_symmetry.space_group_name_H-M   'P 1'
#
loop_
_entity.id
_entity.type
_entity.pdbx_description
1 polymer ?
#
loop_
_entity_poly.entity_id
_entity_poly.type
_entity_poly.pdbx_seq_one_letter_code
_entity_poly.pdbx_strand_id
1 'polypeptide(L)'
;MNRVWVAVLIIVVALAAYVGVDRLGKKGMEYYATQKIDDMQEEAAKKYPDMPLTDAMKKLGEERARDMLSKTSDTDQKNLRAAQMFYGFYYINTEARVAYCRERGTDIASFANRFQSNNRAELARAQAIYAKTGGKPDDMLDMLRPAFAKTIEQDMKDVTAGAGVPLEKACALFNEHAVELADYIKLPADVRTALMAD
;
A
#
# COMPACT_ATOMS: atom_id res chain seq x y z
N MET A 1 13.53 16.11 16.88
CA MET A 1 12.54 15.02 16.72
C MET A 1 12.64 14.51 15.29
N ASN A 2 13.45 13.48 15.06
CA ASN A 2 13.66 12.92 13.73
C ASN A 2 12.44 12.11 13.31
N ARG A 3 11.77 12.60 12.26
CA ARG A 3 10.56 12.02 11.65
C ARG A 3 10.94 10.77 10.87
N VAL A 4 10.89 9.59 11.50
CA VAL A 4 11.09 8.30 10.82
C VAL A 4 9.87 7.41 11.02
N TRP A 5 8.71 7.92 10.63
CA TRP A 5 7.45 7.19 10.68
C TRP A 5 7.09 6.71 9.28
N VAL A 6 7.78 5.70 8.79
CA VAL A 6 7.59 5.24 7.40
C VAL A 6 6.28 4.45 7.29
N ALA A 7 5.55 4.64 6.18
CA ALA A 7 4.64 3.61 5.71
C ALA A 7 4.73 3.47 4.20
N VAL A 8 4.79 2.21 3.78
CA VAL A 8 4.85 1.83 2.38
C VAL A 8 3.54 2.10 1.66
N LEU A 9 3.68 2.64 0.45
CA LEU A 9 2.67 2.55 -0.59
C LEU A 9 3.12 1.52 -1.62
N ILE A 10 2.48 0.36 -1.66
CA ILE A 10 2.82 -0.65 -2.65
C ILE A 10 1.82 -0.60 -3.81
N ILE A 11 2.30 -0.19 -4.97
CA ILE A 11 1.56 -0.24 -6.23
C ILE A 11 1.78 -1.60 -6.92
N VAL A 12 1.62 -2.69 -6.16
CA VAL A 12 1.65 -4.06 -6.73
C VAL A 12 0.28 -4.41 -7.34
N VAL A 13 -0.78 -3.79 -6.82
CA VAL A 13 -2.17 -4.05 -7.21
C VAL A 13 -2.44 -3.74 -8.68
N ALA A 14 -1.95 -2.62 -9.20
CA ALA A 14 -2.19 -2.24 -10.59
C ALA A 14 -1.47 -3.16 -11.58
N LEU A 15 -0.33 -3.75 -11.20
CA LEU A 15 0.41 -4.70 -12.04
C LEU A 15 -0.26 -6.09 -12.06
N ALA A 16 -0.79 -6.53 -10.92
CA ALA A 16 -1.53 -7.80 -10.81
C ALA A 16 -2.82 -7.82 -11.66
N ALA A 17 -3.54 -6.70 -11.72
CA ALA A 17 -4.73 -6.57 -12.57
C ALA A 17 -4.42 -6.66 -14.07
N TYR A 18 -3.21 -6.25 -14.50
CA TYR A 18 -2.81 -6.26 -15.91
C TYR A 18 -2.50 -7.67 -16.45
N VAL A 19 -2.08 -8.60 -15.60
CA VAL A 19 -1.67 -9.96 -16.03
C VAL A 19 -2.86 -10.92 -16.18
N GLY A 20 -4.05 -10.53 -15.71
CA GLY A 20 -5.27 -11.31 -15.83
C GLY A 20 -5.32 -12.45 -14.80
N VAL A 21 -6.11 -12.22 -13.74
CA VAL A 21 -6.41 -13.19 -12.68
C VAL A 21 -6.85 -14.56 -13.23
N ASP A 22 -7.53 -14.58 -14.38
CA ASP A 22 -8.04 -15.79 -15.04
C ASP A 22 -6.96 -16.74 -15.55
N ARG A 23 -5.71 -16.28 -15.77
CA ARG A 23 -4.64 -17.13 -16.33
C ARG A 23 -3.77 -17.85 -15.29
N LEU A 24 -3.61 -17.28 -14.10
CA LEU A 24 -2.62 -17.76 -13.11
C LEU A 24 -3.25 -18.52 -11.93
N GLY A 25 -4.54 -18.30 -11.67
CA GLY A 25 -5.20 -18.79 -10.45
C GLY A 25 -4.57 -18.21 -9.17
N LYS A 26 -5.12 -18.55 -8.00
CA LYS A 26 -4.71 -17.95 -6.71
C LYS A 26 -3.22 -18.11 -6.40
N LYS A 27 -2.68 -19.34 -6.50
CA LYS A 27 -1.27 -19.63 -6.20
C LYS A 27 -0.30 -18.95 -7.19
N GLY A 28 -0.67 -18.90 -8.47
CA GLY A 28 0.15 -18.22 -9.48
C GLY A 28 0.18 -16.71 -9.26
N MET A 29 -0.95 -16.11 -8.87
CA MET A 29 -1.04 -14.70 -8.51
C MET A 29 -0.24 -14.37 -7.23
N GLU A 30 -0.33 -15.21 -6.20
CA GLU A 30 0.48 -15.05 -4.97
C GLU A 30 1.99 -15.09 -5.28
N TYR A 31 2.43 -16.05 -6.08
CA TYR A 31 3.83 -16.18 -6.51
C TYR A 31 4.27 -14.96 -7.32
N TYR A 32 3.47 -14.56 -8.31
CA TYR A 32 3.74 -13.40 -9.15
C TYR A 32 3.84 -12.11 -8.34
N ALA A 33 2.90 -11.88 -7.42
CA ALA A 33 2.90 -10.70 -6.57
C ALA A 33 4.13 -10.66 -5.65
N THR A 34 4.50 -11.81 -5.07
CA THR A 34 5.70 -11.92 -4.24
C THR A 34 6.96 -11.62 -5.04
N GLN A 35 7.11 -12.22 -6.23
CA GLN A 35 8.22 -11.90 -7.12
C GLN A 35 8.28 -10.42 -7.49
N LYS A 36 7.14 -9.78 -7.76
CA LYS A 36 7.11 -8.35 -8.11
C LYS A 36 7.51 -7.45 -6.94
N ILE A 37 7.24 -7.86 -5.71
CA ILE A 37 7.75 -7.17 -4.52
C ILE A 37 9.26 -7.34 -4.44
N ASP A 38 9.79 -8.53 -4.70
CA ASP A 38 11.23 -8.81 -4.65
C ASP A 38 11.99 -8.02 -5.73
N ASP A 39 11.49 -8.02 -6.97
CA ASP A 39 11.98 -7.18 -8.06
C ASP A 39 12.00 -5.70 -7.65
N MET A 40 10.92 -5.24 -6.99
CA MET A 40 10.79 -3.86 -6.55
C MET A 40 11.74 -3.51 -5.40
N GLN A 41 11.98 -4.45 -4.47
CA GLN A 41 12.96 -4.30 -3.40
C GLN A 41 14.37 -4.17 -3.96
N GLU A 42 14.75 -5.06 -4.88
CA GLU A 42 16.07 -5.01 -5.51
C GLU A 42 16.27 -3.72 -6.31
N GLU A 43 15.29 -3.32 -7.11
CA GLU A 43 15.38 -2.09 -7.91
C GLU A 43 15.42 -0.85 -7.02
N ALA A 44 14.61 -0.81 -5.96
CA ALA A 44 14.60 0.28 -5.00
C ALA A 44 15.96 0.41 -4.29
N ALA A 45 16.53 -0.71 -3.81
CA ALA A 45 17.84 -0.73 -3.17
C ALA A 45 18.97 -0.29 -4.12
N LYS A 46 18.90 -0.68 -5.40
CA LYS A 46 19.88 -0.27 -6.43
C LYS A 46 19.75 1.21 -6.79
N LYS A 47 18.51 1.72 -6.90
CA LYS A 47 18.23 3.10 -7.35
C LYS A 47 18.39 4.13 -6.23
N TYR A 48 18.13 3.73 -4.98
CA TYR A 48 18.17 4.60 -3.80
C TYR A 48 19.01 3.96 -2.67
N PRO A 49 20.33 3.75 -2.88
CA PRO A 49 21.17 3.02 -1.93
C PRO A 49 21.32 3.70 -0.56
N ASP A 50 21.12 5.03 -0.50
CA ASP A 50 21.27 5.83 0.72
C ASP A 50 19.95 6.00 1.51
N MET A 51 18.88 5.31 1.11
CA MET A 51 17.57 5.37 1.77
C MET A 51 17.27 4.05 2.50
N PRO A 52 16.54 4.07 3.63
CA PRO A 52 15.90 2.88 4.16
C PRO A 52 15.10 2.18 3.05
N LEU A 53 15.11 0.84 3.02
CA LEU A 53 14.52 0.08 1.91
C LEU A 53 13.05 0.43 1.68
N THR A 54 12.30 0.62 2.77
CA THR A 54 10.89 1.02 2.76
C THR A 54 10.66 2.40 2.13
N ASP A 55 11.55 3.37 2.40
CA ASP A 55 11.52 4.71 1.77
C ASP A 55 11.89 4.63 0.29
N ALA A 56 12.92 3.85 -0.04
CA ALA A 56 13.33 3.59 -1.41
C ALA A 56 12.19 2.96 -2.23
N MET A 57 11.51 1.96 -1.66
CA MET A 57 10.35 1.30 -2.27
C MET A 57 9.19 2.28 -2.45
N LYS A 58 8.86 3.08 -1.43
CA LYS A 58 7.81 4.10 -1.52
C LYS A 58 8.10 5.05 -2.67
N LYS A 59 9.32 5.61 -2.74
CA LYS A 59 9.73 6.53 -3.80
C LYS A 59 9.64 5.90 -5.18
N LEU A 60 10.14 4.68 -5.35
CA LEU A 60 10.04 3.96 -6.62
C LEU A 60 8.57 3.70 -7.00
N GLY A 61 7.73 3.35 -6.03
CA GLY A 61 6.29 3.17 -6.22
C GLY A 61 5.64 4.46 -6.73
N GLU A 62 5.88 5.59 -6.06
CA GLU A 62 5.35 6.89 -6.44
C GLU A 62 5.73 7.28 -7.88
N GLU A 63 6.98 7.03 -8.28
CA GLU A 63 7.45 7.26 -9.65
C GLU A 63 6.73 6.39 -10.67
N ARG A 64 6.56 5.10 -10.36
CA ARG A 64 5.83 4.17 -11.23
C ARG A 64 4.35 4.53 -11.36
N ALA A 65 3.71 4.94 -10.26
CA ALA A 65 2.33 5.45 -10.30
C ALA A 65 2.21 6.68 -11.18
N ARG A 66 3.09 7.68 -10.98
CA ARG A 66 3.12 8.90 -11.77
C ARG A 66 3.31 8.59 -13.25
N ASP A 67 4.29 7.77 -13.59
CA ASP A 67 4.58 7.36 -14.96
C ASP A 67 3.36 6.67 -15.60
N MET A 68 2.79 5.68 -14.92
CA MET A 68 1.63 4.95 -15.44
C MET A 68 0.41 5.86 -15.62
N LEU A 69 0.09 6.73 -14.66
CA LEU A 69 -1.03 7.66 -14.77
C LEU A 69 -0.80 8.69 -15.88
N SER A 70 0.44 9.19 -16.03
CA SER A 70 0.78 10.16 -17.09
C SER A 70 0.65 9.56 -18.50
N LYS A 71 0.97 8.28 -18.66
CA LYS A 71 0.86 7.53 -19.92
C LYS A 71 -0.56 7.03 -20.22
N THR A 72 -1.50 7.17 -19.29
CA THR A 72 -2.89 6.79 -19.51
C THR A 72 -3.64 7.97 -20.12
N SER A 73 -4.01 7.90 -21.39
CA SER A 73 -4.74 8.99 -22.07
C SER A 73 -6.23 8.99 -21.74
N ASP A 74 -6.83 7.80 -21.63
CA ASP A 74 -8.25 7.63 -21.32
C ASP A 74 -8.54 7.94 -19.84
N THR A 75 -9.47 8.87 -19.60
CA THR A 75 -9.79 9.34 -18.25
C THR A 75 -10.40 8.23 -17.39
N ASP A 76 -11.31 7.43 -17.94
CA ASP A 76 -11.96 6.35 -17.18
C ASP A 76 -10.95 5.28 -16.76
N GLN A 77 -10.05 4.88 -17.66
CA GLN A 77 -8.95 3.98 -17.33
C GLN A 77 -7.98 4.59 -16.31
N LYS A 78 -7.69 5.89 -16.41
CA LYS A 78 -6.81 6.58 -15.46
C LYS A 78 -7.43 6.59 -14.06
N ASN A 79 -8.72 6.90 -13.97
CA ASN A 79 -9.49 6.89 -12.73
C ASN A 79 -9.55 5.47 -12.13
N LEU A 80 -9.78 4.44 -12.97
CA LEU A 80 -9.77 3.04 -12.54
C LEU A 80 -8.41 2.61 -12.00
N ARG A 81 -7.31 2.96 -12.68
CA ARG A 81 -5.95 2.66 -12.20
C ARG A 81 -5.64 3.35 -10.88
N ALA A 82 -6.06 4.61 -10.72
CA ALA A 82 -5.92 5.33 -9.46
C ALA A 82 -6.75 4.68 -8.33
N ALA A 83 -7.97 4.21 -8.63
CA ALA A 83 -8.79 3.47 -7.68
C ALA A 83 -8.14 2.14 -7.26
N GLN A 84 -7.55 1.39 -8.20
CA GLN A 84 -6.80 0.16 -7.90
C GLN A 84 -5.61 0.41 -6.97
N MET A 85 -4.83 1.47 -7.23
CA MET A 85 -3.72 1.86 -6.35
C MET A 85 -4.21 2.26 -4.96
N PHE A 86 -5.27 3.06 -4.91
CA PHE A 86 -5.87 3.49 -3.65
C PHE A 86 -6.34 2.29 -2.82
N TYR A 87 -7.02 1.30 -3.43
CA TYR A 87 -7.45 0.11 -2.70
C TYR A 87 -6.30 -0.68 -2.10
N GLY A 88 -5.18 -0.82 -2.82
CA GLY A 88 -3.95 -1.42 -2.26
C GLY A 88 -3.41 -0.65 -1.07
N PHE A 89 -3.29 0.68 -1.21
CA PHE A 89 -2.86 1.58 -0.14
C PHE A 89 -3.78 1.50 1.09
N TYR A 90 -5.09 1.50 0.87
CA TYR A 90 -6.10 1.42 1.91
C TYR A 90 -6.02 0.08 2.63
N TYR A 91 -6.08 -1.03 1.89
CA TYR A 91 -6.07 -2.38 2.45
C TYR A 91 -4.80 -2.68 3.28
N ILE A 92 -3.63 -2.25 2.81
CA ILE A 92 -2.39 -2.43 3.57
C ILE A 92 -2.51 -1.83 4.98
N ASN A 93 -3.08 -0.63 5.09
CA ASN A 93 -3.10 0.12 6.33
C ASN A 93 -4.34 -0.16 7.21
N THR A 94 -5.42 -0.70 6.66
CA THR A 94 -6.65 -0.98 7.42
C THR A 94 -6.88 -2.45 7.71
N GLU A 95 -6.34 -3.35 6.89
CA GLU A 95 -6.57 -4.80 7.01
C GLU A 95 -5.27 -5.56 7.22
N ALA A 96 -4.32 -5.47 6.28
CA ALA A 96 -3.13 -6.30 6.32
C ALA A 96 -2.22 -5.98 7.52
N ARG A 97 -2.02 -4.68 7.83
CA ARG A 97 -1.23 -4.27 9.01
C ARG A 97 -1.94 -4.64 10.32
N VAL A 98 -3.26 -4.54 10.36
CA VAL A 98 -4.07 -4.96 11.52
C VAL A 98 -3.91 -6.47 11.75
N ALA A 99 -4.03 -7.28 10.70
CA ALA A 99 -3.82 -8.72 10.78
C ALA A 99 -2.41 -9.06 11.27
N TYR A 100 -1.37 -8.44 10.68
CA TYR A 100 0.02 -8.64 11.07
C TYR A 100 0.27 -8.35 12.56
N CYS A 101 -0.28 -7.25 13.08
CA CYS A 101 -0.12 -6.88 14.49
C CYS A 101 -0.96 -7.73 15.44
N ARG A 102 -2.16 -8.13 15.01
CA ARG A 102 -3.03 -9.03 15.79
C ARG A 102 -2.39 -10.40 15.99
N GLU A 103 -1.72 -10.95 14.97
CA GLU A 103 -0.93 -12.19 15.07
C GLU A 103 0.22 -12.09 16.09
N ARG A 104 0.64 -10.87 16.45
CA ARG A 104 1.66 -10.55 17.46
C ARG A 104 1.05 -10.05 18.78
N GLY A 105 -0.25 -10.26 18.99
CA GLY A 105 -0.94 -9.92 20.23
C GLY A 105 -1.17 -8.41 20.45
N THR A 106 -1.04 -7.58 19.41
CA THR A 106 -1.29 -6.13 19.49
C THR A 106 -2.46 -5.73 18.59
N ASP A 107 -3.50 -5.14 19.18
CA ASP A 107 -4.58 -4.51 18.42
C ASP A 107 -4.21 -3.06 18.09
N ILE A 108 -4.24 -2.71 16.80
CA ILE A 108 -3.94 -1.35 16.30
C ILE A 108 -5.20 -0.64 15.76
N ALA A 109 -6.38 -1.01 16.25
CA ALA A 109 -7.66 -0.43 15.82
C ALA A 109 -7.69 1.10 15.87
N SER A 110 -7.04 1.73 16.86
CA SER A 110 -6.95 3.20 16.96
C SER A 110 -6.32 3.82 15.70
N PHE A 111 -5.22 3.23 15.22
CA PHE A 111 -4.57 3.65 13.98
C PHE A 111 -5.47 3.40 12.77
N ALA A 112 -6.00 2.17 12.65
CA ALA A 112 -6.83 1.78 11.51
C ALA A 112 -8.06 2.68 11.38
N ASN A 113 -8.80 2.90 12.47
CA ASN A 113 -9.99 3.76 12.48
C ASN A 113 -9.65 5.21 12.07
N ARG A 114 -8.52 5.75 12.55
CA ARG A 114 -8.09 7.09 12.15
C ARG A 114 -7.71 7.14 10.67
N PHE A 115 -6.99 6.14 10.19
CA PHE A 115 -6.61 6.04 8.78
C PHE A 115 -7.84 5.92 7.86
N GLN A 116 -8.83 5.11 8.24
CA GLN A 116 -10.11 5.00 7.54
C GLN A 116 -10.84 6.35 7.48
N SER A 117 -10.91 7.06 8.62
CA SER A 117 -11.51 8.39 8.70
C SER A 117 -10.83 9.39 7.75
N ASN A 118 -9.49 9.39 7.73
CA ASN A 118 -8.67 10.27 6.89
C ASN A 118 -8.86 10.04 5.38
N ASN A 119 -9.33 8.86 4.96
CA ASN A 119 -9.42 8.44 3.56
C ASN A 119 -10.86 8.15 3.10
N ARG A 120 -11.87 8.61 3.85
CA ARG A 120 -13.29 8.31 3.59
C ARG A 120 -13.75 8.79 2.21
N ALA A 121 -13.28 9.96 1.76
CA ALA A 121 -13.67 10.53 0.48
C ALA A 121 -13.08 9.74 -0.70
N GLU A 122 -11.81 9.40 -0.60
CA GLU A 122 -11.08 8.59 -1.58
C GLU A 122 -11.69 7.18 -1.67
N LEU A 123 -12.08 6.59 -0.52
CA LEU A 123 -12.76 5.29 -0.49
C LEU A 123 -14.11 5.35 -1.21
N ALA A 124 -14.94 6.36 -0.92
CA ALA A 124 -16.23 6.51 -1.57
C ALA A 124 -16.08 6.67 -3.10
N ARG A 125 -15.07 7.44 -3.56
CA ARG A 125 -14.79 7.61 -4.99
C ARG A 125 -14.31 6.32 -5.64
N ALA A 126 -13.39 5.59 -5.00
CA ALA A 126 -12.90 4.32 -5.50
C ALA A 126 -14.03 3.28 -5.60
N GLN A 127 -14.90 3.18 -4.58
CA GLN A 127 -16.08 2.31 -4.60
C GLN A 127 -17.02 2.63 -5.76
N ALA A 128 -17.29 3.92 -6.00
CA ALA A 128 -18.13 4.35 -7.12
C ALA A 128 -17.56 3.98 -8.49
N ILE A 129 -16.23 4.05 -8.66
CA ILE A 129 -15.56 3.63 -9.90
C ILE A 129 -15.70 2.12 -10.11
N TYR A 130 -15.44 1.31 -9.09
CA TYR A 130 -15.57 -0.15 -9.17
C TYR A 130 -17.01 -0.61 -9.42
N ALA A 131 -18.00 0.08 -8.86
CA ALA A 131 -19.42 -0.20 -9.09
C ALA A 131 -19.79 -0.06 -10.58
N LYS A 132 -19.17 0.87 -11.31
CA LYS A 132 -19.37 1.03 -12.76
C LYS A 132 -18.74 -0.08 -13.59
N THR A 133 -17.60 -0.61 -13.15
CA THR A 133 -16.85 -1.63 -13.90
C THR A 133 -17.22 -3.06 -13.53
N GLY A 134 -18.07 -3.26 -12.52
CA GLY A 134 -18.44 -4.58 -12.00
C GLY A 134 -17.29 -5.31 -11.28
N GLY A 135 -16.20 -4.61 -10.95
CA GLY A 135 -15.03 -5.20 -10.32
C GLY A 135 -15.22 -5.39 -8.81
N LYS A 136 -14.57 -6.41 -8.26
CA LYS A 136 -14.54 -6.69 -6.81
C LYS A 136 -13.11 -6.54 -6.29
N PRO A 137 -12.75 -5.38 -5.72
CA PRO A 137 -11.38 -5.13 -5.27
C PRO A 137 -10.93 -6.12 -4.19
N ASP A 138 -11.85 -6.56 -3.32
CA ASP A 138 -11.55 -7.47 -2.20
C ASP A 138 -11.04 -8.84 -2.68
N ASP A 139 -11.60 -9.39 -3.76
CA ASP A 139 -11.17 -10.67 -4.34
C ASP A 139 -9.69 -10.62 -4.76
N MET A 140 -9.25 -9.49 -5.31
CA MET A 140 -7.86 -9.27 -5.70
C MET A 140 -6.95 -9.07 -4.49
N LEU A 141 -7.40 -8.32 -3.48
CA LEU A 141 -6.61 -8.00 -2.30
C LEU A 141 -6.34 -9.23 -1.42
N ASP A 142 -7.29 -10.16 -1.34
CA ASP A 142 -7.11 -11.42 -0.62
C ASP A 142 -6.01 -12.31 -1.22
N MET A 143 -5.83 -12.26 -2.54
CA MET A 143 -4.71 -12.94 -3.21
C MET A 143 -3.36 -12.28 -2.94
N LEU A 144 -3.35 -10.98 -2.61
CA LEU A 144 -2.14 -10.21 -2.36
C LEU A 144 -1.71 -10.20 -0.89
N ARG A 145 -2.52 -10.79 0.00
CA ARG A 145 -2.26 -10.78 1.44
C ARG A 145 -0.86 -11.29 1.84
N PRO A 146 -0.33 -12.41 1.29
CA PRO A 146 1.04 -12.85 1.62
C PRO A 146 2.10 -11.83 1.21
N ALA A 147 1.92 -11.23 0.03
CA ALA A 147 2.80 -10.22 -0.52
C ALA A 147 2.80 -8.93 0.36
N PHE A 148 1.61 -8.53 0.83
CA PHE A 148 1.48 -7.42 1.78
C PHE A 148 2.12 -7.72 3.13
N ALA A 149 1.96 -8.94 3.67
CA ALA A 149 2.57 -9.33 4.94
C ALA A 149 4.10 -9.18 4.92
N LYS A 150 4.76 -9.62 3.84
CA LYS A 150 6.22 -9.45 3.65
C LYS A 150 6.64 -7.99 3.70
N THR A 151 5.86 -7.12 3.08
CA THR A 151 6.20 -5.69 3.02
C THR A 151 5.91 -4.97 4.32
N ILE A 152 4.82 -5.34 5.01
CA ILE A 152 4.55 -4.83 6.35
C ILE A 152 5.68 -5.24 7.30
N GLU A 153 6.19 -6.47 7.21
CA GLU A 153 7.32 -6.88 8.03
C GLU A 153 8.57 -6.02 7.78
N GLN A 154 8.89 -5.74 6.51
CA GLN A 154 10.01 -4.84 6.18
C GLN A 154 9.77 -3.41 6.69
N ASP A 155 8.56 -2.89 6.53
CA ASP A 155 8.18 -1.58 7.03
C ASP A 155 8.32 -1.48 8.56
N MET A 156 7.87 -2.50 9.28
CA MET A 156 8.04 -2.58 10.74
C MET A 156 9.52 -2.64 11.15
N LYS A 157 10.37 -3.35 10.40
CA LYS A 157 11.84 -3.36 10.62
C LYS A 157 12.44 -1.97 10.44
N ASP A 158 12.07 -1.27 9.38
CA ASP A 158 12.63 0.06 9.09
C ASP A 158 12.12 1.13 10.07
N VAL A 159 10.84 1.09 10.44
CA VAL A 159 10.26 1.97 11.48
C VAL A 159 10.98 1.78 12.81
N THR A 160 11.18 0.53 13.24
CA THR A 160 11.82 0.24 14.53
C THR A 160 13.31 0.54 14.54
N ALA A 161 14.02 0.29 13.42
CA ALA A 161 15.40 0.72 13.24
C ALA A 161 15.54 2.25 13.32
N GLY A 162 14.64 2.99 12.67
CA GLY A 162 14.62 4.45 12.72
C GLY A 162 14.27 5.02 14.09
N ALA A 163 13.39 4.34 14.84
CA ALA A 163 13.00 4.71 16.20
C ALA A 163 13.99 4.23 17.28
N GLY A 164 14.96 3.37 16.93
CA GLY A 164 15.90 2.79 17.89
C GLY A 164 15.24 1.86 18.91
N VAL A 165 14.17 1.17 18.52
CA VAL A 165 13.45 0.22 19.39
C VAL A 165 13.48 -1.20 18.81
N PRO A 166 13.24 -2.26 19.61
CA PRO A 166 13.14 -3.62 19.11
C PRO A 166 11.94 -3.84 18.17
N LEU A 167 12.04 -4.77 17.22
CA LEU A 167 10.98 -5.09 16.25
C LEU A 167 9.67 -5.49 16.94
N GLU A 168 9.74 -6.14 18.10
CA GLU A 168 8.58 -6.55 18.89
C GLU A 168 7.75 -5.36 19.38
N LYS A 169 8.33 -4.16 19.40
CA LYS A 169 7.65 -2.91 19.74
C LYS A 169 7.00 -2.23 18.54
N ALA A 170 7.25 -2.67 17.30
CA ALA A 170 6.76 -2.00 16.10
C ALA A 170 5.25 -1.73 16.13
N CYS A 171 4.45 -2.75 16.46
CA CYS A 171 2.99 -2.63 16.53
C CYS A 171 2.51 -1.72 17.66
N ALA A 172 3.24 -1.64 18.78
CA ALA A 172 2.89 -0.73 19.87
C ALA A 172 3.03 0.74 19.44
N LEU A 173 4.03 1.06 18.60
CA LEU A 173 4.21 2.42 18.08
C LEU A 173 2.99 2.92 17.29
N PHE A 174 2.27 2.02 16.61
CA PHE A 174 1.04 2.36 15.90
C PHE A 174 -0.11 2.77 16.83
N ASN A 175 -0.11 2.33 18.09
CA ASN A 175 -1.06 2.81 19.08
C ASN A 175 -0.60 4.10 19.74
N GLU A 176 0.68 4.17 20.10
CA GLU A 176 1.28 5.34 20.75
C GLU A 176 1.22 6.60 19.86
N HIS A 177 1.34 6.40 18.55
CA HIS A 177 1.37 7.47 17.54
C HIS A 177 0.28 7.32 16.49
N ALA A 178 -0.87 6.76 16.86
CA ALA A 178 -1.96 6.44 15.94
C ALA A 178 -2.38 7.63 15.06
N VAL A 179 -2.46 8.82 15.65
CA VAL A 179 -2.85 10.05 14.96
C VAL A 179 -1.75 10.50 14.01
N GLU A 180 -0.52 10.63 14.51
CA GLU A 180 0.61 11.11 13.73
C GLU A 180 0.92 10.19 12.56
N LEU A 181 0.87 8.88 12.77
CA LEU A 181 1.06 7.88 11.72
C LEU A 181 -0.06 7.97 10.68
N ALA A 182 -1.33 7.94 11.09
CA ALA A 182 -2.43 8.02 10.14
C ALA A 182 -2.47 9.36 9.37
N ASP A 183 -1.95 10.44 9.96
CA ASP A 183 -1.82 11.75 9.33
C ASP A 183 -0.54 11.91 8.49
N TYR A 184 0.48 11.08 8.70
CA TYR A 184 1.70 11.09 7.90
C TYR A 184 1.58 10.22 6.65
N ILE A 185 0.88 9.10 6.77
CA ILE A 185 0.73 8.13 5.69
C ILE A 185 -0.32 8.64 4.70
N LYS A 186 0.12 9.07 3.52
CA LYS A 186 -0.73 9.69 2.51
C LYS A 186 -0.65 8.98 1.17
N LEU A 187 -1.78 8.97 0.47
CA LEU A 187 -1.86 8.60 -0.93
C LEU A 187 -0.99 9.57 -1.76
N PRO A 188 -0.23 9.11 -2.77
CA PRO A 188 0.59 10.01 -3.57
C PRO A 188 -0.31 11.01 -4.30
N ALA A 189 0.16 12.26 -4.42
CA ALA A 189 -0.64 13.35 -4.93
C ALA A 189 -1.21 13.08 -6.33
N ASP A 190 -0.43 12.46 -7.21
CA ASP A 190 -0.86 12.13 -8.58
C ASP A 190 -1.97 11.07 -8.60
N VAL A 191 -1.87 10.08 -7.70
CA VAL A 191 -2.90 9.04 -7.53
C VAL A 191 -4.17 9.66 -6.99
N ARG A 192 -4.06 10.54 -5.98
CA ARG A 192 -5.21 11.27 -5.45
C ARG A 192 -5.87 12.15 -6.51
N THR A 193 -5.08 12.88 -7.28
CA THR A 193 -5.57 13.78 -8.33
C THR A 193 -6.31 12.98 -9.41
N ALA A 194 -5.74 11.87 -9.87
CA ALA A 194 -6.40 10.99 -10.83
C ALA A 194 -7.66 10.32 -10.25
N LEU A 195 -7.64 9.88 -9.01
CA LEU A 195 -8.81 9.25 -8.37
C LEU A 195 -10.00 10.22 -8.27
N MET A 196 -9.70 11.47 -7.89
CA MET A 196 -10.69 12.50 -7.58
C MET A 196 -11.08 13.34 -8.79
N ALA A 197 -10.50 13.11 -9.98
CA ALA A 197 -10.91 13.75 -11.22
C ALA A 197 -12.29 13.26 -11.63
N ASP A 198 -13.14 14.17 -12.14
CA ASP A 198 -14.52 13.87 -12.55
C ASP A 198 -14.62 12.93 -13.75
#